data_AF-A0AAN7Q736-F1
#
_entry.id   AF-A0AAN7Q736-F1
#
_cell.length_a   1.000
_cell.length_b   1.000
_cell.length_c   1.000
_cell.angle_alpha   90.00
_cell.angle_beta   90.00
_cell.angle_gamma   90.00
#
_symmetry.space_group_name_H-M   'P 1'
#
loop_
_entity.id
_entity.type
_entity.pdbx_description
1 polymer ?
#
loop_
_entity_poly.entity_id
_entity_poly.type
_entity_poly.pdbx_seq_one_letter_code
_entity_poly.pdbx_strand_id
1 'polypeptide(L)'
;MPTTVHKILIHGHEIVESSILPIGKMSEEAKESCNKYIKRFREDFSRKCDRIKNMEVIFCRLLVTSDPVISRLRKLPPKKLRSLSVYSVELLIPPSVPESSQISSNNTSDASDDDD
;
A
#
# COMPACT_ATOMS: atom_id res chain seq x y z
N MET A 1 -26.15 13.54 -12.81
CA MET A 1 -24.73 13.09 -12.80
C MET A 1 -24.64 11.74 -12.10
N PRO A 2 -23.67 10.88 -12.43
CA PRO A 2 -23.36 9.69 -11.65
C PRO A 2 -23.11 10.05 -10.18
N THR A 3 -23.55 9.21 -9.26
CA THR A 3 -23.45 9.45 -7.82
C THR A 3 -22.00 9.64 -7.35
N THR A 4 -21.06 8.95 -7.98
CA THR A 4 -19.62 9.08 -7.72
C THR A 4 -19.10 10.46 -8.10
N VAL A 5 -19.42 10.94 -9.30
CA VAL A 5 -19.01 12.28 -9.78
C VAL A 5 -19.62 13.38 -8.93
N HIS A 6 -20.90 13.26 -8.57
CA HIS A 6 -21.57 14.21 -7.69
C HIS A 6 -20.91 14.29 -6.30
N LYS A 7 -20.59 13.14 -5.69
CA LYS A 7 -19.89 13.10 -4.40
C LYS A 7 -18.50 13.75 -4.47
N ILE A 8 -17.76 13.57 -5.56
CA ILE A 8 -16.43 14.17 -5.73
C ILE A 8 -16.53 15.69 -5.92
N LEU A 9 -17.42 16.16 -6.79
CA LEU A 9 -17.50 17.58 -7.15
C LEU A 9 -18.20 18.44 -6.09
N ILE A 10 -19.23 17.92 -5.43
CA ILE A 10 -20.04 18.68 -4.46
C ILE A 10 -19.56 18.42 -3.04
N HIS A 11 -19.40 17.16 -2.64
CA HIS A 11 -19.05 16.78 -1.26
C HIS A 11 -17.56 16.51 -1.06
N GLY A 12 -16.72 16.65 -2.09
CA GLY A 12 -15.31 16.28 -2.03
C GLY A 12 -14.54 17.06 -0.97
N HIS A 13 -14.78 18.38 -0.85
CA HIS A 13 -14.09 19.21 0.14
C HIS A 13 -14.48 18.85 1.57
N GLU A 14 -15.77 18.61 1.84
CA GLU A 14 -16.28 18.21 3.17
C GLU A 14 -15.68 16.87 3.59
N ILE A 15 -15.53 15.93 2.65
CA ILE A 15 -14.91 14.63 2.89
C ILE A 15 -13.41 14.78 3.20
N VAL A 16 -12.69 15.65 2.48
CA VAL A 16 -11.26 15.91 2.74
C VAL A 16 -11.08 16.50 4.13
N GLU A 17 -11.88 17.51 4.51
CA GLU A 17 -11.78 18.20 5.80
C GLU A 17 -12.15 17.31 7.00
N SER A 18 -13.15 16.43 6.83
CA SER A 18 -13.57 15.51 7.89
C SER A 18 -12.70 14.25 8.01
N SER A 19 -11.84 13.97 7.03
CA SER A 19 -10.98 12.78 7.04
C SER A 19 -9.81 12.89 8.02
N ILE A 20 -9.61 11.85 8.85
CA ILE A 20 -8.52 11.79 9.84
C ILE A 20 -7.15 11.59 9.17
N LEU A 21 -7.14 10.91 8.02
CA LEU A 21 -5.95 10.56 7.26
C LEU A 21 -6.14 10.97 5.80
N PRO A 22 -5.06 11.25 5.05
CA PRO A 22 -5.15 11.52 3.62
C PRO A 22 -5.92 10.41 2.91
N ILE A 23 -6.85 10.79 2.03
CA ILE A 23 -7.81 9.88 1.38
C ILE A 23 -7.13 8.67 0.73
N GLY A 24 -5.96 8.86 0.12
CA GLY A 24 -5.19 7.77 -0.48
C GLY A 24 -4.77 6.66 0.51
N LYS A 25 -4.54 7.01 1.78
CA LYS A 25 -4.24 6.02 2.85
C LYS A 25 -5.49 5.30 3.35
N MET A 26 -6.68 5.87 3.15
CA MET A 26 -7.96 5.27 3.52
C MET A 26 -8.58 4.41 2.39
N SER A 27 -7.86 4.23 1.29
CA SER A 27 -8.34 3.49 0.11
C SER A 27 -8.60 2.00 0.38
N GLU A 28 -9.66 1.46 -0.20
CA GLU A 28 -9.99 0.02 -0.14
C GLU A 28 -9.08 -0.83 -1.05
N GLU A 29 -8.41 -0.23 -2.04
CA GLU A 29 -7.60 -0.94 -3.04
C GLU A 29 -6.53 -1.84 -2.43
N ALA A 30 -5.95 -1.43 -1.30
CA ALA A 30 -4.96 -2.22 -0.58
C ALA A 30 -5.56 -3.54 -0.05
N LYS A 31 -6.78 -3.49 0.49
CA LYS A 31 -7.51 -4.66 0.97
C LYS A 31 -7.97 -5.54 -0.18
N GLU A 32 -8.48 -4.95 -1.27
CA GLU A 32 -8.92 -5.72 -2.44
C GLU A 32 -7.75 -6.45 -3.10
N SER A 33 -6.56 -5.81 -3.16
CA SER A 33 -5.34 -6.45 -3.63
C SER A 33 -4.97 -7.70 -2.82
N CYS A 34 -5.30 -7.74 -1.52
CA CYS A 34 -5.08 -8.93 -0.69
C CYS A 34 -5.93 -10.15 -1.10
N ASN A 35 -7.04 -9.96 -1.79
CA ASN A 35 -7.84 -11.07 -2.31
C ASN A 35 -7.05 -11.94 -3.29
N LYS A 36 -6.08 -11.34 -4.02
CA LYS A 36 -5.16 -12.09 -4.88
C LYS A 36 -4.26 -13.04 -4.09
N TYR A 37 -3.77 -12.60 -2.92
CA TYR A 37 -2.99 -13.45 -2.03
C TYR A 37 -3.83 -14.59 -1.43
N ILE A 38 -5.09 -14.33 -1.09
CA ILE A 38 -5.99 -15.38 -0.57
C ILE A 38 -6.15 -16.52 -1.57
N LYS A 39 -6.43 -16.19 -2.85
CA LYS A 39 -6.56 -17.20 -3.92
C LYS A 39 -5.26 -18.00 -4.07
N ARG A 40 -4.13 -17.31 -4.16
CA ARG A 40 -2.80 -17.93 -4.27
C ARG A 40 -2.46 -18.83 -3.07
N PHE A 41 -2.70 -18.37 -1.85
CA PHE A 41 -2.43 -19.15 -0.64
C PHE A 41 -3.31 -20.40 -0.54
N ARG A 42 -4.54 -20.31 -1.05
CA ARG A 42 -5.43 -21.45 -1.14
C ARG A 42 -4.96 -22.48 -2.15
N GLU A 43 -4.41 -22.07 -3.29
CA GLU A 43 -3.94 -22.98 -4.34
C GLU A 43 -2.63 -23.70 -3.95
N ASP A 44 -1.64 -22.93 -3.50
CA ASP A 44 -0.25 -23.37 -3.37
C ASP A 44 0.13 -23.85 -1.96
N PHE A 45 -0.42 -23.22 -0.91
CA PHE A 45 0.12 -23.35 0.45
C PHE A 45 -0.83 -23.99 1.46
N SER A 46 -2.10 -24.20 1.09
CA SER A 46 -3.13 -24.66 2.02
C SER A 46 -3.17 -26.18 2.16
N ARG A 47 -3.52 -26.67 3.36
CA ARG A 47 -3.84 -28.08 3.58
C ARG A 47 -5.20 -28.38 2.93
N LYS A 48 -5.24 -29.32 1.98
CA LYS A 48 -6.45 -29.70 1.22
C LYS A 48 -7.23 -30.86 1.84
N CYS A 49 -6.88 -31.25 3.06
CA CYS A 49 -7.52 -32.34 3.78
C CYS A 49 -8.92 -31.95 4.29
N ASP A 50 -9.07 -30.75 4.87
CA ASP A 50 -10.31 -30.25 5.45
C ASP A 50 -10.47 -28.77 5.20
N ARG A 51 -11.72 -28.29 5.03
CA ARG A 51 -12.01 -26.86 4.85
C ARG A 51 -11.55 -26.01 6.04
N ILE A 52 -11.72 -26.50 7.27
CA ILE A 52 -11.31 -25.77 8.48
C ILE A 52 -9.79 -25.63 8.52
N LYS A 53 -9.08 -26.74 8.29
CA LYS A 53 -7.61 -26.77 8.25
C LYS A 53 -7.04 -25.96 7.08
N ASN A 54 -7.78 -25.88 5.98
CA ASN A 54 -7.48 -25.03 4.83
C ASN A 54 -7.48 -23.55 5.24
N MET A 55 -8.57 -23.11 5.87
CA MET A 55 -8.73 -21.72 6.24
C MET A 55 -7.81 -21.28 7.37
N GLU A 56 -7.53 -22.18 8.32
CA GLU A 56 -6.53 -21.97 9.36
C GLU A 56 -5.16 -21.63 8.76
N VAL A 57 -4.71 -22.40 7.76
CA VAL A 57 -3.41 -22.16 7.10
C VAL A 57 -3.39 -20.84 6.33
N ILE A 58 -4.46 -20.54 5.60
CA ILE A 58 -4.56 -19.27 4.86
C ILE A 58 -4.51 -18.09 5.83
N PHE A 59 -5.23 -18.17 6.95
CA PHE A 59 -5.26 -17.12 7.97
C PHE A 59 -3.88 -16.92 8.62
N CYS A 60 -3.22 -17.99 9.05
CA CYS A 60 -1.86 -17.91 9.59
C CYS A 60 -0.88 -17.31 8.58
N ARG A 61 -0.98 -17.67 7.29
CA ARG A 61 -0.14 -17.11 6.23
C ARG A 61 -0.37 -15.62 6.05
N LEU A 62 -1.63 -15.18 6.07
CA LEU A 62 -1.98 -13.76 6.00
C LEU A 62 -1.39 -12.99 7.18
N LEU A 63 -1.48 -13.52 8.41
CA LEU A 63 -0.88 -12.91 9.60
C LEU A 63 0.63 -12.69 9.44
N VAL A 64 1.36 -13.71 8.98
CA VAL A 64 2.80 -13.61 8.70
C VAL A 64 3.09 -12.56 7.63
N THR A 65 2.24 -12.43 6.60
CA THR A 65 2.44 -11.40 5.58
C THR A 65 2.16 -9.98 6.08
N SER A 66 1.21 -9.82 7.01
CA SER A 66 0.85 -8.54 7.60
C SER A 66 1.74 -8.11 8.76
N ASP A 67 2.61 -9.00 9.25
CA ASP A 67 3.54 -8.70 10.34
C ASP A 67 4.43 -7.47 9.96
N PRO A 68 4.46 -6.41 10.79
CA PRO A 68 5.23 -5.20 10.50
C PRO A 68 6.74 -5.42 10.45
N VAL A 69 7.27 -6.28 11.32
CA VAL A 69 8.71 -6.58 11.40
C VAL A 69 9.14 -7.35 10.16
N ILE A 70 8.39 -8.41 9.81
CA ILE A 70 8.66 -9.21 8.61
C ILE A 70 8.49 -8.36 7.35
N SER A 71 7.46 -7.51 7.31
CA SER A 71 7.20 -6.65 6.14
C SER A 71 8.28 -5.61 5.91
N ARG A 72 8.87 -5.07 6.99
CA ARG A 72 9.99 -4.13 6.89
C ARG A 72 11.27 -4.79 6.37
N LEU A 73 11.51 -6.05 6.71
CA LEU A 73 12.69 -6.81 6.28
C LEU A 73 12.55 -7.39 4.87
N ARG A 74 11.35 -7.39 4.30
CA ARG A 74 11.06 -7.97 2.99
C ARG A 74 11.60 -7.07 1.87
N LYS A 75 12.35 -7.66 0.93
CA LYS A 75 12.76 -6.97 -0.31
C LYS A 75 11.52 -6.63 -1.14
N LEU A 76 11.35 -5.35 -1.47
CA LEU A 76 10.24 -4.86 -2.28
C LEU A 76 10.75 -4.41 -3.67
N PRO A 77 9.96 -4.62 -4.74
CA PRO A 77 10.30 -4.08 -6.04
C PRO A 77 10.27 -2.54 -6.01
N PRO A 78 11.13 -1.86 -6.79
CA PRO A 78 11.14 -0.41 -6.85
C PRO A 78 9.83 0.13 -7.42
N LYS A 79 9.27 1.16 -6.77
CA LYS A 79 8.06 1.84 -7.26
C LYS A 79 8.47 2.89 -8.29
N LYS A 80 7.84 2.86 -9.47
CA LYS A 80 8.01 3.90 -10.49
C LYS A 80 7.06 5.07 -10.18
N LEU A 81 7.61 6.25 -9.96
CA LEU A 81 6.83 7.48 -9.83
C LEU A 81 6.43 8.00 -11.21
N ARG A 82 5.23 8.55 -11.31
CA ARG A 82 4.74 9.24 -12.50
C ARG A 82 4.67 10.74 -12.22
N SER A 83 4.86 11.55 -13.25
CA SER A 83 4.68 13.00 -13.15
C SER A 83 3.21 13.36 -12.94
N LEU A 84 2.96 14.35 -12.09
CA LEU A 84 1.64 14.96 -11.91
C LEU A 84 1.46 16.14 -12.88
N SER A 85 0.21 16.50 -13.16
CA SER A 85 -0.09 17.71 -13.93
C SER A 85 0.19 18.98 -13.10
N VAL A 86 0.51 20.09 -13.76
CA VAL A 86 0.82 21.37 -13.10
C VAL A 86 -0.33 21.83 -12.20
N TYR A 87 -1.58 21.77 -12.69
CA TYR A 87 -2.77 22.12 -11.92
C TYR A 87 -2.95 21.25 -10.67
N SER A 88 -2.60 19.97 -10.75
CA SER A 88 -2.68 19.07 -9.60
C SER A 88 -1.64 19.43 -8.54
N VAL A 89 -0.44 19.88 -8.94
CA VAL A 89 0.63 20.28 -8.02
C VAL A 89 0.26 21.56 -7.27
N GLU A 90 -0.37 22.52 -7.96
CA GLU A 90 -0.83 23.78 -7.35
C GLU A 90 -1.88 23.55 -6.24
N LEU A 91 -2.70 22.50 -6.36
CA LEU A 91 -3.73 22.15 -5.38
C LEU A 91 -3.20 21.34 -4.18
N LEU A 92 -1.93 20.93 -4.17
CA LEU A 92 -1.35 20.16 -3.07
C LEU A 92 -0.87 21.08 -1.95
N ILE A 93 -1.31 20.78 -0.73
CA ILE A 93 -0.76 21.40 0.48
C ILE A 93 0.53 20.65 0.84
N PRO A 94 1.69 21.32 0.96
CA PRO A 94 2.91 20.67 1.42
C PRO A 94 2.73 20.21 2.88
N PRO A 95 3.28 19.05 3.27
CA PRO A 95 3.23 18.63 4.67
C PRO A 95 3.99 19.66 5.52
N SER A 96 3.33 20.25 6.52
CA SER A 96 4.03 21.00 7.56
C SER A 96 4.86 20.02 8.39
N VAL A 97 6.14 19.89 8.06
CA VAL A 97 7.08 19.06 8.82
C VAL A 97 7.39 19.79 10.13
N PRO A 98 7.03 19.29 11.33
CA PRO A 98 7.77 19.68 12.53
C PRO A 98 9.19 19.15 12.37
N GLU A 99 10.21 20.01 12.46
CA GLU A 99 11.62 19.86 12.04
C GLU A 99 12.44 18.67 12.62
N SER A 100 11.82 17.62 13.16
CA SER A 100 12.48 16.53 13.88
C SER A 100 12.52 15.19 13.14
N SER A 101 13.01 15.16 11.89
CA SER A 101 13.47 13.90 11.28
C SER A 101 14.32 14.12 10.02
N GLN A 102 15.44 14.83 10.15
CA GLN A 102 16.57 14.59 9.25
C GLN A 102 17.31 13.35 9.76
N ILE A 103 17.11 12.21 9.11
CA ILE A 103 18.06 11.09 9.17
C ILE A 103 18.48 10.78 7.74
N SER A 104 19.57 11.44 7.37
CA SER A 104 20.67 11.01 6.50
C SER A 104 20.33 10.10 5.31
N SER A 105 20.18 10.74 4.16
CA SER A 105 20.62 10.18 2.88
C SER A 105 22.12 9.94 2.91
N ASN A 106 22.54 8.68 3.07
CA ASN A 106 23.88 8.26 2.68
C ASN A 106 23.79 7.33 1.46
N ASN A 107 24.28 7.85 0.34
CA ASN A 107 24.56 7.15 -0.90
C ASN A 107 25.63 6.07 -0.67
N THR A 108 25.42 4.87 -1.19
CA THR A 108 26.46 3.95 -1.70
C THR A 108 25.81 3.17 -2.85
N SER A 109 25.90 3.67 -4.09
CA SER A 109 26.88 3.25 -5.11
C SER A 109 26.76 1.77 -5.49
N ASP A 110 26.12 1.55 -6.64
CA ASP A 110 26.52 0.64 -7.73
C ASP A 110 27.57 -0.45 -7.41
N ALA A 111 27.16 -1.70 -7.55
CA ALA A 111 28.07 -2.82 -7.79
C ALA A 111 27.40 -3.74 -8.80
N SER A 112 27.90 -3.64 -10.04
CA SER A 112 27.66 -4.47 -11.20
C SER A 112 27.96 -5.95 -10.96
N ASP A 113 27.31 -6.78 -11.77
CA ASP A 113 27.48 -8.22 -11.93
C ASP A 113 28.95 -8.67 -12.04
N ASP A 114 29.27 -9.85 -11.48
CA ASP A 114 30.27 -10.77 -12.04
C ASP A 114 29.78 -12.21 -11.78
N ASP A 115 29.63 -12.96 -12.87
CA ASP A 115 29.37 -14.39 -12.97
C ASP A 115 30.61 -15.21 -12.55
N ASP A 116 30.39 -16.37 -11.91
CA ASP A 116 31.25 -17.58 -12.01
C ASP A 116 30.41 -18.84 -11.66
#